data_AF-A0A1F2T493-F1
#
_entry.id   AF-A0A1F2T493-F1
#
_cell.length_a   1.000
_cell.length_b   1.000
_cell.length_c   1.000
_cell.angle_alpha   90.00
_cell.angle_beta   90.00
_cell.angle_gamma   90.00
#
_symmetry.space_group_name_H-M   'P 1'
#
loop_
_entity.id
_entity.type
_entity.pdbx_description
1 polymer ?
#
loop_
_entity_poly.entity_id
_entity_poly.type
_entity_poly.pdbx_seq_one_letter_code
_entity_poly.pdbx_strand_id
1 'polypeptide(L)'
;MSDILVDTSQASMVHAIEANLFAFFPQLSAWPRADVHDEPEFLWTLSDLPFPLFNSVLRARVPDRIDERIDHRMATARARGVPLLWWTGPSSHPADLDRRLEARGFFLEPARGMAADLAAMAPA
;
A
#
# COMPACT_ATOMS: atom_id res chain seq x y z
N MET A 1 9.24 -15.84 -13.61
CA MET A 1 9.52 -15.66 -15.06
C MET A 1 8.44 -16.26 -15.95
N SER A 2 7.19 -15.96 -15.63
CA SER A 2 6.17 -15.68 -16.65
C SER A 2 5.19 -14.69 -16.03
N ASP A 3 5.74 -13.55 -15.60
CA ASP A 3 5.03 -12.50 -14.87
C ASP A 3 4.55 -11.39 -15.84
N ILE A 4 4.50 -11.71 -17.14
CA ILE A 4 3.93 -10.84 -18.17
C ILE A 4 2.42 -10.99 -18.10
N LEU A 5 1.73 -9.91 -17.76
CA LEU A 5 0.29 -9.84 -17.76
C LEU A 5 -0.25 -9.99 -19.19
N VAL A 6 -0.99 -11.06 -19.46
CA VAL A 6 -1.64 -11.30 -20.77
C VAL A 6 -3.09 -10.85 -20.82
N ASP A 7 -3.79 -10.88 -19.68
CA ASP A 7 -5.13 -10.32 -19.56
C ASP A 7 -5.06 -8.81 -19.32
N THR A 8 -5.37 -8.04 -20.36
CA THR A 8 -5.41 -6.57 -20.33
C THR A 8 -6.79 -6.01 -20.01
N SER A 9 -7.69 -6.81 -19.41
CA SER A 9 -8.94 -6.29 -18.85
C SER A 9 -8.66 -5.22 -17.79
N GLN A 10 -9.57 -4.26 -17.63
CA GLN A 10 -9.39 -3.17 -16.66
C GLN A 10 -9.18 -3.70 -15.23
N ALA A 11 -9.94 -4.70 -14.82
CA ALA A 11 -9.81 -5.31 -13.50
C ALA A 11 -8.44 -5.98 -13.30
N SER A 12 -7.96 -6.71 -14.31
CA SER A 12 -6.65 -7.35 -14.30
C SER A 12 -5.51 -6.32 -14.25
N MET A 13 -5.59 -5.25 -15.04
CA MET A 13 -4.59 -4.17 -15.02
C MET A 13 -4.56 -3.43 -13.68
N VAL A 14 -5.72 -3.12 -13.10
CA VAL A 14 -5.79 -2.48 -11.76
C VAL A 14 -5.13 -3.37 -10.71
N HIS A 15 -5.44 -4.67 -10.72
CA HIS A 15 -4.84 -5.62 -9.81
C HIS A 15 -3.32 -5.71 -9.98
N ALA A 16 -2.83 -5.77 -11.23
CA ALA A 16 -1.41 -5.84 -11.54
C ALA A 16 -0.67 -4.56 -11.12
N ILE A 17 -1.26 -3.38 -11.32
CA ILE A 17 -0.70 -2.10 -10.88
C ILE A 17 -0.52 -2.08 -9.35
N GLU A 18 -1.56 -2.43 -8.59
CA GLU A 18 -1.49 -2.47 -7.12
C GLU A 18 -0.51 -3.55 -6.65
N ALA A 19 -0.53 -4.75 -7.24
CA ALA A 19 0.39 -5.81 -6.90
C ALA A 19 1.85 -5.39 -7.13
N ASN A 20 2.14 -4.72 -8.24
CA ASN A 20 3.47 -4.17 -8.54
C ASN A 20 3.89 -3.08 -7.55
N LEU A 21 2.99 -2.14 -7.24
CA LEU A 21 3.23 -1.09 -6.23
C LEU A 21 3.60 -1.71 -4.86
N PHE A 22 2.91 -2.78 -4.49
CA PHE A 22 3.05 -3.41 -3.18
C PHE A 22 4.18 -4.45 -3.10
N ALA A 23 4.68 -4.94 -4.24
CA ALA A 23 5.73 -5.98 -4.30
C ALA A 23 7.05 -5.54 -3.63
N PHE A 24 7.30 -4.24 -3.51
CA PHE A 24 8.47 -3.69 -2.84
C PHE A 24 8.49 -3.98 -1.33
N PHE A 25 7.34 -3.83 -0.64
CA PHE A 25 7.30 -3.79 0.82
C PHE A 25 7.71 -5.11 1.51
N PRO A 26 7.30 -6.31 1.03
CA PRO A 26 7.79 -7.56 1.60
C PRO A 26 9.31 -7.72 1.54
N GLN A 27 9.97 -7.11 0.55
CA GLN A 27 11.43 -7.18 0.40
C GLN A 27 12.18 -6.45 1.52
N LEU A 28 11.52 -5.52 2.22
CA LEU A 28 12.10 -4.84 3.37
C LEU A 28 12.38 -5.80 4.55
N SER A 29 11.78 -7.00 4.57
CA SER A 29 12.07 -8.02 5.59
C SER A 29 13.53 -8.50 5.58
N ALA A 30 14.23 -8.35 4.45
CA ALA A 30 15.67 -8.62 4.36
C ALA A 30 16.53 -7.57 5.09
N TRP A 31 15.96 -6.43 5.46
CA TRP A 31 16.64 -5.36 6.17
C TRP A 31 16.33 -5.43 7.68
N PRO A 32 17.31 -5.73 8.56
CA PRO A 32 17.06 -5.96 9.99
C PRO A 32 16.52 -4.76 10.78
N ARG A 33 16.40 -3.58 10.18
CA ARG A 33 15.88 -2.36 10.82
C ARG A 33 14.45 -2.03 10.38
N ALA A 34 13.82 -2.90 9.59
CA ALA A 34 12.42 -2.80 9.23
C ALA A 34 11.66 -4.00 9.79
N ASP A 35 10.60 -3.72 10.52
CA ASP A 35 9.58 -4.69 10.86
C ASP A 35 8.61 -4.78 9.69
N VAL A 36 8.36 -5.99 9.22
CA VAL A 36 7.40 -6.26 8.14
C VAL A 36 6.38 -7.27 8.64
N HIS A 37 5.11 -6.93 8.47
CA HIS A 37 3.99 -7.71 8.94
C HIS A 37 3.03 -7.95 7.77
N ASP A 38 3.09 -9.14 7.19
CA ASP A 38 2.19 -9.57 6.10
C ASP A 38 1.02 -10.34 6.70
N GLU A 39 -0.09 -9.64 6.91
CA GLU A 39 -1.34 -10.18 7.43
C GLU A 39 -2.33 -10.36 6.25
N PRO A 40 -3.35 -11.24 6.37
CA PRO A 40 -4.37 -11.39 5.32
C PRO A 40 -5.10 -10.08 5.00
N GLU A 41 -5.29 -9.26 6.03
CA GLU A 41 -6.09 -8.03 6.03
C GLU A 41 -5.28 -6.77 5.66
N PHE A 42 -3.97 -6.77 5.90
CA PHE A 42 -3.05 -5.67 5.60
C PHE A 42 -1.63 -6.20 5.43
N LEU A 43 -0.82 -5.49 4.65
CA LEU A 43 0.63 -5.51 4.79
C LEU A 43 1.05 -4.19 5.42
N TRP A 44 1.93 -4.23 6.41
CA TRP A 44 2.49 -3.00 6.95
C TRP A 44 3.96 -3.15 7.33
N THR A 45 4.66 -2.02 7.23
CA THR A 45 6.08 -1.91 7.51
C THR A 45 6.31 -0.79 8.51
N LEU A 46 7.32 -0.95 9.36
CA LEU A 46 7.71 0.07 10.32
C LEU A 46 9.22 0.01 10.55
N SER A 47 9.84 1.18 10.66
CA SER A 47 11.27 1.33 10.92
C SER A 47 11.50 2.53 11.83
N ASP A 48 12.76 2.81 12.18
CA ASP A 48 13.15 4.03 12.90
C ASP A 48 13.50 5.20 11.95
N LEU A 49 13.27 5.04 10.64
CA LEU A 49 13.56 6.11 9.68
C LEU A 49 12.42 7.15 9.67
N PRO A 50 12.74 8.46 9.70
CA PRO A 50 11.76 9.52 9.58
C PRO A 50 11.34 9.74 8.11
N PHE A 51 11.06 8.67 7.37
CA PHE A 51 10.65 8.72 5.96
C PHE A 51 9.44 7.80 5.72
N PRO A 52 8.29 8.31 5.25
CA PRO A 52 7.02 7.57 5.24
C PRO A 52 7.04 6.26 4.44
N LEU A 53 7.85 6.17 3.38
CA LEU A 53 7.94 4.96 2.55
C LEU A 53 8.36 3.72 3.36
N PHE A 54 9.15 3.88 4.42
CA PHE A 54 9.56 2.74 5.27
C PHE A 54 8.58 2.45 6.40
N ASN A 55 7.57 3.30 6.58
CA ASN A 55 6.55 3.20 7.62
C ASN A 55 5.17 3.26 6.94
N SER A 56 4.79 2.17 6.28
CA SER A 56 3.65 2.15 5.36
C SER A 56 2.62 1.10 5.77
N VAL A 57 1.34 1.42 5.59
CA VAL A 57 0.22 0.46 5.63
C VAL A 57 -0.36 0.36 4.23
N LEU A 58 -0.64 -0.86 3.77
CA LEU A 58 -1.15 -1.14 2.44
C LEU A 58 -2.00 -2.41 2.42
N ARG A 59 -2.62 -2.72 1.26
CA ARG A 59 -3.53 -3.87 1.08
C ARG A 59 -4.71 -3.91 2.07
N ALA A 60 -5.15 -2.74 2.55
CA ALA A 60 -6.21 -2.64 3.53
C ALA A 60 -7.52 -3.28 3.06
N ARG A 61 -7.89 -4.42 3.64
CA ARG A 61 -9.13 -5.15 3.35
C ARG A 61 -9.76 -5.63 4.65
N VAL A 62 -10.31 -4.68 5.39
CA VAL A 62 -10.92 -4.95 6.69
C VAL A 62 -12.38 -4.52 6.68
N PRO A 63 -13.32 -5.49 6.68
CA PRO A 63 -14.74 -5.17 6.63
C PRO A 63 -15.21 -4.50 7.92
N ASP A 64 -14.68 -4.92 9.09
CA ASP A 64 -15.13 -4.49 10.40
C ASP A 64 -13.97 -3.93 11.24
N ARG A 65 -14.23 -2.93 12.10
CA ARG A 65 -13.25 -2.35 13.03
C ARG A 65 -12.05 -1.65 12.38
N ILE A 66 -12.15 -1.29 11.10
CA ILE A 66 -11.10 -0.54 10.38
C ILE A 66 -10.65 0.72 11.13
N ASP A 67 -11.57 1.47 11.74
CA ASP A 67 -11.27 2.67 12.52
C ASP A 67 -10.30 2.37 13.68
N GLU A 68 -10.57 1.31 14.45
CA GLU A 68 -9.70 0.88 15.54
C GLU A 68 -8.33 0.42 15.03
N ARG A 69 -8.28 -0.23 13.85
CA ARG A 69 -7.03 -0.63 13.21
C ARG A 69 -6.20 0.59 12.79
N ILE A 70 -6.84 1.60 12.20
CA ILE A 70 -6.16 2.86 11.85
C ILE A 70 -5.58 3.51 13.11
N ASP A 71 -6.40 3.68 14.14
CA ASP A 71 -6.01 4.33 15.40
C ASP A 71 -4.85 3.59 16.07
N HIS A 72 -4.89 2.26 16.08
CA HIS A 72 -3.81 1.44 16.61
C HIS A 72 -2.50 1.63 15.84
N ARG A 73 -2.50 1.62 14.50
CA ARG A 73 -1.29 1.80 13.69
C ARG A 73 -0.72 3.22 13.81
N MET A 74 -1.59 4.23 13.86
CA MET A 74 -1.17 5.61 14.15
C MET A 74 -0.50 5.73 15.53
N ALA A 75 -1.05 5.06 16.55
CA ALA A 75 -0.45 5.03 17.88
C ALA A 75 0.92 4.34 17.86
N THR A 76 1.07 3.23 17.13
CA THR A 76 2.37 2.55 16.97
C THR A 76 3.42 3.46 16.32
N ALA A 77 3.09 4.12 15.21
CA ALA A 77 4.00 5.04 14.53
C ALA A 77 4.36 6.25 15.41
N ARG A 78 3.37 6.81 16.12
CA ARG A 78 3.57 7.92 17.05
C ARG A 78 4.47 7.54 18.22
N ALA A 79 4.30 6.35 18.78
CA ALA A 79 5.16 5.86 19.87
C ALA A 79 6.63 5.70 19.44
N ARG A 80 6.87 5.38 18.16
CA ARG A 80 8.23 5.35 17.57
C ARG A 80 8.72 6.71 17.07
N GLY A 81 7.87 7.73 17.05
CA GLY A 81 8.24 9.07 16.58
C GLY A 81 8.48 9.14 15.06
N VAL A 82 7.84 8.27 14.27
CA VAL A 82 8.01 8.21 12.81
C VAL A 82 6.72 8.59 12.07
N PRO A 83 6.82 9.13 10.84
CA PRO A 83 5.65 9.39 10.02
C PRO A 83 5.02 8.07 9.55
N LEU A 84 3.74 8.11 9.17
CA LEU A 84 3.01 6.95 8.65
C LEU A 84 2.43 7.29 7.28
N LEU A 85 2.72 6.45 6.29
CA LEU A 85 2.08 6.47 4.97
C LEU A 85 0.99 5.40 4.94
N TRP A 86 -0.15 5.72 4.34
CA TRP A 86 -1.21 4.74 4.08
C TRP A 86 -1.51 4.72 2.60
N TRP A 87 -1.30 3.57 1.97
CA TRP A 87 -1.66 3.36 0.57
C TRP A 87 -3.11 2.95 0.48
N THR A 88 -3.89 3.72 -0.26
CA THR A 88 -5.23 3.36 -0.69
C THR A 88 -5.27 3.19 -2.21
N GLY A 89 -6.30 2.52 -2.69
CA GLY A 89 -6.44 2.16 -4.08
C GLY A 89 -7.72 1.36 -4.34
N PRO A 90 -8.03 1.01 -5.60
CA PRO A 90 -9.29 0.37 -5.96
C PRO A 90 -9.61 -0.93 -5.21
N SER A 91 -8.61 -1.66 -4.69
CA SER A 91 -8.86 -2.87 -3.89
C SER A 91 -8.88 -2.65 -2.38
N SER A 92 -8.81 -1.39 -1.94
CA SER A 92 -8.96 -1.03 -0.53
C SER A 92 -10.41 -1.21 -0.08
N HIS A 93 -10.58 -1.75 1.12
CA HIS A 93 -11.89 -1.92 1.74
C HIS A 93 -11.81 -1.57 3.24
N PRO A 94 -12.74 -0.75 3.76
CA PRO A 94 -13.98 -0.28 3.11
C PRO A 94 -13.75 0.81 2.05
N ALA A 95 -14.74 1.01 1.18
CA ALA A 95 -14.66 1.98 0.08
C ALA A 95 -14.54 3.45 0.54
N ASP A 96 -14.89 3.76 1.79
CA ASP A 96 -14.76 5.09 2.38
C ASP A 96 -13.48 5.27 3.21
N LEU A 97 -12.50 4.36 3.06
CA LEU A 97 -11.24 4.37 3.82
C LEU A 97 -10.49 5.71 3.72
N ASP A 98 -10.43 6.33 2.54
CA ASP A 98 -9.79 7.63 2.33
C ASP A 98 -10.35 8.68 3.29
N ARG A 99 -11.69 8.79 3.35
CA ARG A 99 -12.38 9.75 4.21
C ARG A 99 -12.13 9.49 5.70
N ARG A 100 -12.00 8.22 6.08
CA ARG A 100 -11.69 7.82 7.48
C ARG A 100 -10.26 8.15 7.88
N LEU A 101 -9.32 8.09 6.94
CA LEU A 101 -7.92 8.49 7.14
C LEU A 101 -7.81 10.02 7.21
N GLU A 102 -8.47 10.74 6.31
CA GLU A 102 -8.51 12.22 6.32
C GLU A 102 -9.08 12.76 7.64
N ALA A 103 -10.14 12.15 8.17
CA ALA A 103 -10.72 12.51 9.47
C ALA A 103 -9.73 12.36 10.65
N ARG A 104 -8.62 11.63 10.45
CA ARG A 104 -7.54 11.42 11.42
C ARG A 104 -6.27 12.22 11.11
N GLY A 105 -6.34 13.14 10.15
CA GLY A 105 -5.25 14.05 9.82
C GLY A 105 -4.26 13.49 8.79
N PHE A 106 -4.58 12.40 8.11
CA PHE A 106 -3.88 12.07 6.86
C PHE A 106 -4.23 13.10 5.78
N PHE A 107 -3.27 13.36 4.91
CA PHE A 107 -3.47 14.16 3.70
C PHE A 107 -3.50 13.22 2.49
N LEU A 108 -4.49 13.39 1.62
CA LEU A 108 -4.60 12.61 0.39
C LEU A 108 -3.61 13.13 -0.65
N GLU A 109 -2.67 12.26 -1.04
CA GLU A 109 -1.77 12.50 -2.18
C GLU A 109 -2.21 11.61 -3.37
N PRO A 110 -2.80 12.19 -4.44
CA PRO A 110 -3.31 11.40 -5.55
C PRO A 110 -2.16 10.84 -6.42
N ALA A 111 -2.14 9.52 -6.59
CA ALA A 111 -1.24 8.84 -7.51
C ALA A 111 -2.02 8.20 -8.67
N ARG A 112 -1.44 8.22 -9.87
CA ARG A 112 -2.04 7.59 -11.06
C ARG A 112 -1.35 6.27 -11.38
N GLY A 113 -2.12 5.18 -11.36
CA GLY A 113 -1.72 3.92 -11.95
C GLY A 113 -1.71 3.99 -13.47
N MET A 114 -0.67 3.46 -14.10
CA MET A 114 -0.56 3.38 -15.56
C MET A 114 -0.09 1.99 -15.97
N ALA A 115 -0.57 1.52 -17.13
CA ALA A 115 -0.12 0.30 -17.78
C ALA A 115 0.16 0.60 -19.25
N ALA A 116 1.12 -0.11 -19.84
CA ALA A 116 1.48 0.01 -21.24
C ALA A 116 1.58 -1.39 -21.87
N ASP A 117 1.10 -1.53 -23.10
CA ASP A 117 1.30 -2.73 -23.91
C ASP A 117 2.71 -2.70 -24.50
N LEU A 118 3.60 -3.51 -23.93
CA LEU A 118 4.99 -3.59 -24.36
C LEU A 118 5.15 -4.08 -25.80
N ALA A 119 4.22 -4.89 -26.33
CA ALA A 119 4.28 -5.37 -27.72
C ALA A 119 3.92 -4.26 -28.71
N ALA A 120 3.14 -3.27 -28.27
CA ALA A 120 2.74 -2.12 -29.08
C ALA A 120 3.69 -0.91 -28.92
N MET A 121 4.67 -0.96 -28.00
CA MET A 121 5.65 0.11 -27.85
C MET A 121 6.69 0.07 -28.98
N ALA A 122 6.98 1.22 -29.57
CA ALA A 122 8.12 1.35 -30.46
C ALA A 122 9.43 1.04 -29.71
N PRO A 123 10.42 0.40 -30.36
CA PRO A 123 11.74 0.26 -29.75
C PRO A 123 12.31 1.63 -29.39
N ALA A 124 13.00 1.68 -28.25
CA ALA A 124 13.66 2.87 -27.74
C ALA A 124 14.81 3.35 -28.65
#